data_AF-A0A537MN56-F1
#
_entry.id   AF-A0A537MN56-F1
#
_cell.length_a   1.000
_cell.length_b   1.000
_cell.length_c   1.000
_cell.angle_alpha   90.00
_cell.angle_beta   90.00
_cell.angle_gamma   90.00
#
_symmetry.space_group_name_H-M   'P 1'
#
loop_
_entity.id
_entity.type
_entity.pdbx_description
1 polymer ?
#
loop_
_entity_poly.entity_id
_entity_poly.type
_entity_poly.pdbx_seq_one_letter_code
_entity_poly.pdbx_strand_id
1 'polypeptide(L)'
;MKKQPSYLAVSVAISAAVAIGATLAASPAFAQSVDTARIEAGGQNDWLTYHGSYKSYHYSPLAQINTGNVANLSVAWIHIPGRSTRGLQSMPLVADGVLYYTGSYSRVFALNGATGEVIWSYFPEL
;
A
#
# COMPACT_ATOMS: atom_id res chain seq x y z
N MET A 1 -6.88 -81.49 4.22
CA MET A 1 -5.43 -81.35 4.52
C MET A 1 -5.06 -79.87 4.38
N LYS A 2 -4.28 -79.39 5.35
CA LYS A 2 -3.75 -78.02 5.52
C LYS A 2 -3.18 -77.37 4.24
N LYS A 3 -3.44 -76.07 4.01
CA LYS A 3 -2.48 -74.92 4.15
C LYS A 3 -3.01 -73.64 3.46
N GLN A 4 -3.01 -72.52 4.21
CA GLN A 4 -3.04 -71.11 3.75
C GLN A 4 -1.61 -70.68 3.35
N PRO A 5 -1.30 -69.64 2.51
CA PRO A 5 -1.68 -68.23 2.74
C PRO A 5 -1.87 -67.34 1.48
N SER A 6 -1.79 -66.03 1.69
CA SER A 6 -2.56 -64.93 1.08
C SER A 6 -1.71 -63.82 0.41
N TYR A 7 -2.43 -62.98 -0.37
CA TYR A 7 -2.16 -61.62 -0.88
C TYR A 7 -1.22 -61.42 -2.07
N LEU A 8 -1.78 -60.94 -3.19
CA LEU A 8 -1.15 -59.99 -4.10
C LEU A 8 -2.22 -59.04 -4.66
N ALA A 9 -1.79 -57.79 -4.84
CA ALA A 9 -2.56 -56.58 -5.00
C ALA A 9 -3.45 -56.53 -6.26
N VAL A 10 -4.63 -55.91 -6.12
CA VAL A 10 -5.40 -55.41 -7.27
C VAL A 10 -5.17 -53.91 -7.35
N SER A 11 -4.60 -53.49 -8.47
CA SER A 11 -4.27 -52.11 -8.78
C SER A 11 -5.22 -51.58 -9.87
N VAL A 12 -5.62 -50.32 -9.69
CA VAL A 12 -6.03 -49.31 -10.70
C VAL A 12 -7.41 -49.43 -11.35
N ALA A 13 -8.28 -48.44 -11.08
CA ALA A 13 -8.66 -47.44 -12.08
C ALA A 13 -9.40 -46.25 -11.42
N ILE A 14 -8.77 -45.07 -11.55
CA ILE A 14 -9.27 -43.76 -11.10
C ILE A 14 -10.20 -43.22 -12.18
N SER A 15 -11.45 -42.88 -11.82
CA SER A 15 -12.37 -42.14 -12.69
C SER A 15 -12.88 -40.89 -11.99
N ALA A 16 -12.44 -39.74 -12.51
CA ALA A 16 -13.07 -38.43 -12.56
C ALA A 16 -13.65 -37.81 -11.26
N ALA A 17 -12.81 -37.06 -10.54
CA ALA A 17 -13.28 -35.99 -9.66
C ALA A 17 -13.45 -34.70 -10.49
N VAL A 18 -14.68 -34.19 -10.56
CA VAL A 18 -15.01 -32.89 -11.15
C VAL A 18 -14.33 -31.78 -10.34
N ALA A 19 -13.44 -31.05 -10.99
CA ALA A 19 -12.75 -29.91 -10.42
C ALA A 19 -13.72 -28.73 -10.22
N ILE A 20 -14.04 -28.40 -8.98
CA ILE A 20 -14.59 -27.09 -8.61
C ILE A 20 -13.39 -26.13 -8.55
N GLY A 21 -12.95 -25.68 -9.72
CA GLY A 21 -12.00 -24.58 -9.85
C GLY A 21 -12.76 -23.27 -9.72
N ALA A 22 -12.96 -22.78 -8.49
CA ALA A 22 -13.34 -21.39 -8.29
C ALA A 22 -12.12 -20.53 -8.66
N THR A 23 -12.07 -20.06 -9.91
CA THR A 23 -11.15 -19.00 -10.33
C THR A 23 -11.50 -17.75 -9.55
N LEU A 24 -10.79 -17.51 -8.44
CA LEU A 24 -10.58 -16.17 -7.92
C LEU A 24 -9.81 -15.39 -9.00
N ALA A 25 -10.54 -14.83 -9.95
CA ALA A 25 -9.99 -13.78 -10.78
C ALA A 25 -9.66 -12.63 -9.83
N ALA A 26 -8.38 -12.46 -9.52
CA ALA A 26 -7.91 -11.27 -8.84
C ALA A 26 -8.21 -10.10 -9.77
N SER A 27 -9.31 -9.39 -9.51
CA SER A 27 -9.56 -8.12 -10.15
C SER A 27 -8.32 -7.25 -9.93
N PRO A 28 -7.75 -6.61 -10.98
CA PRO A 28 -6.67 -5.67 -10.77
C PRO A 28 -7.15 -4.63 -9.76
N ALA A 29 -6.46 -4.54 -8.62
CA ALA A 29 -6.70 -3.52 -7.62
C ALA A 29 -6.20 -2.21 -8.20
N PHE A 30 -7.10 -1.48 -8.88
CA PHE A 30 -6.85 -0.08 -9.22
C PHE A 30 -6.93 0.76 -7.95
N ALA A 31 -6.10 1.79 -7.85
CA ALA A 31 -6.24 2.80 -6.82
C ALA A 31 -7.68 3.34 -6.84
N GLN A 32 -8.25 3.56 -5.65
CA GLN A 32 -9.62 4.06 -5.57
C GLN A 32 -9.68 5.47 -6.18
N SER A 33 -10.79 5.80 -6.84
CA SER A 33 -10.99 7.16 -7.35
C SER A 33 -10.91 8.17 -6.21
N VAL A 34 -10.29 9.32 -6.48
CA VAL A 34 -10.29 10.47 -5.57
C VAL A 34 -11.40 11.41 -6.01
N ASP A 35 -12.52 11.39 -5.27
CA ASP A 35 -13.65 12.29 -5.48
C ASP A 35 -13.86 13.21 -4.28
N THR A 36 -14.77 14.18 -4.41
CA THR A 36 -15.08 15.16 -3.36
C THR A 36 -15.52 14.49 -2.06
N ALA A 37 -16.30 13.41 -2.13
CA ALA A 37 -16.81 12.74 -0.95
C ALA A 37 -15.66 12.07 -0.17
N ARG A 38 -14.74 11.41 -0.87
CA ARG A 38 -13.54 10.80 -0.28
C ARG A 38 -12.63 11.86 0.36
N ILE A 39 -12.41 12.99 -0.30
CA ILE A 39 -11.60 14.09 0.22
C ILE A 39 -12.21 14.65 1.52
N GLU A 40 -13.52 14.93 1.53
CA GLU A 40 -14.19 15.48 2.71
C GLU A 40 -14.28 14.49 3.87
N ALA A 41 -14.35 13.18 3.57
CA ALA A 41 -14.29 12.13 4.58
C ALA A 41 -12.86 11.92 5.14
N GLY A 42 -11.83 12.56 4.56
CA GLY A 42 -10.42 12.34 4.90
C GLY A 42 -9.85 11.00 4.39
N GLY A 43 -10.56 10.31 3.50
CA GLY A 43 -10.23 8.96 3.03
C GLY A 43 -10.06 7.93 4.16
N GLN A 44 -9.63 6.70 3.84
CA GLN A 44 -9.30 5.68 4.84
C GLN A 44 -7.95 6.00 5.52
N ASN A 45 -7.89 7.11 6.27
CA ASN A 45 -6.65 7.68 6.82
C ASN A 45 -5.71 8.28 5.75
N ASP A 46 -6.28 8.87 4.70
CA ASP A 46 -5.52 9.47 3.59
C ASP A 46 -5.28 10.98 3.80
N TRP A 47 -4.36 11.54 3.01
CA TRP A 47 -4.16 12.98 2.86
C TRP A 47 -4.15 13.35 1.38
N LEU A 48 -5.33 13.59 0.83
CA LEU A 48 -5.57 13.58 -0.62
C LEU A 48 -5.39 14.94 -1.30
N THR A 49 -5.28 16.03 -0.54
CA THR A 49 -5.13 17.40 -1.06
C THR A 49 -4.05 18.16 -0.31
N TYR A 50 -3.52 19.23 -0.90
CA TYR A 50 -2.43 20.02 -0.30
C TYR A 50 -2.75 20.48 1.14
N HIS A 51 -4.00 20.81 1.43
CA HIS A 51 -4.43 21.29 2.76
C HIS A 51 -5.24 20.27 3.58
N GLY A 52 -5.28 18.99 3.16
CA GLY A 52 -6.01 17.90 3.80
C GLY A 52 -7.46 17.76 3.32
N SER A 53 -8.23 18.84 3.33
CA SER A 53 -9.61 18.90 2.78
C SER A 53 -9.86 20.24 2.08
N TYR A 54 -11.04 20.42 1.47
CA TYR A 54 -11.39 21.69 0.83
C TYR A 54 -11.62 22.84 1.82
N LYS A 55 -11.70 22.55 3.12
CA LYS A 55 -11.73 23.57 4.18
C LYS A 55 -10.36 24.21 4.42
N SER A 56 -9.30 23.55 3.98
CA SER A 56 -7.91 24.03 4.04
C SER A 56 -7.37 24.32 5.45
N TYR A 57 -7.80 23.57 6.46
CA TYR A 57 -7.37 23.78 7.85
C TYR A 57 -6.08 23.06 8.24
N HIS A 58 -5.53 22.19 7.38
CA HIS A 58 -4.42 21.31 7.75
C HIS A 58 -4.70 20.49 9.02
N TYR A 59 -5.94 20.03 9.18
CA TYR A 59 -6.37 19.27 10.34
C TYR A 59 -6.56 17.78 10.00
N SER A 60 -5.98 16.91 10.83
CA SER A 60 -6.22 15.46 10.78
C SER A 60 -7.09 15.02 11.96
N PRO A 61 -8.15 14.21 11.73
CA PRO A 61 -8.96 13.63 12.80
C PRO A 61 -8.28 12.42 13.48
N LEU A 62 -7.11 11.98 13.03
CA LEU A 62 -6.40 10.83 13.60
C LEU A 62 -5.94 11.13 15.03
N ALA A 63 -6.18 10.19 15.95
CA ALA A 63 -5.92 10.36 17.37
C ALA A 63 -4.96 9.31 17.98
N GLN A 64 -4.40 8.42 17.14
CA GLN A 64 -3.46 7.39 17.61
C GLN A 64 -2.24 8.01 18.31
N ILE A 65 -1.72 9.11 17.76
CA ILE A 65 -0.68 9.92 18.39
C ILE A 65 -1.35 11.08 19.10
N ASN A 66 -1.03 11.29 20.37
CA ASN A 66 -1.63 12.31 21.22
C ASN A 66 -0.65 12.77 22.31
N THR A 67 -1.06 13.76 23.10
CA THR A 67 -0.22 14.37 24.14
C THR A 67 0.26 13.39 25.22
N GLY A 68 -0.43 12.26 25.40
CA GLY A 68 -0.03 11.23 26.36
C GLY A 68 1.04 10.27 25.85
N ASN A 69 1.24 10.15 24.53
CA ASN A 69 2.17 9.16 23.96
C ASN A 69 3.19 9.74 22.96
N VAL A 70 3.10 11.02 22.59
CA VAL A 70 4.00 11.66 21.62
C VAL A 70 5.49 11.56 21.99
N ALA A 71 5.80 11.48 23.29
CA ALA A 71 7.16 11.30 23.79
C ALA A 71 7.80 9.96 23.39
N ASN A 72 7.00 8.97 22.97
CA ASN A 72 7.47 7.64 22.60
C ASN A 72 7.71 7.50 21.09
N LEU A 73 7.56 8.57 20.30
CA LEU A 73 7.78 8.51 18.87
C LEU A 73 9.25 8.26 18.54
N SER A 74 9.46 7.43 17.53
CA SER A 74 10.75 7.17 16.93
C SER A 74 10.64 7.22 15.41
N VAL A 75 11.77 7.42 14.74
CA VAL A 75 11.81 7.43 13.28
C VAL A 75 11.51 6.03 12.76
N ALA A 76 10.44 5.89 11.97
CA ALA A 76 10.09 4.63 11.32
C ALA A 76 10.99 4.35 10.10
N TRP A 77 11.23 5.36 9.27
CA TRP A 77 12.09 5.29 8.08
C TRP A 77 12.52 6.70 7.62
N ILE A 78 13.54 6.77 6.77
CA ILE A 78 14.03 8.00 6.14
C ILE A 78 14.27 7.73 4.66
N HIS A 79 13.74 8.59 3.78
CA HIS A 79 14.10 8.62 2.37
C HIS A 79 14.79 9.94 2.02
N ILE A 80 15.90 9.87 1.26
CA ILE A 80 16.69 11.03 0.86
C ILE A 80 16.52 11.23 -0.66
N PRO A 81 15.86 12.30 -1.15
CA PRO A 81 15.57 12.53 -2.59
C PRO A 81 16.79 12.90 -3.45
N GLY A 82 17.99 12.56 -2.98
CA GLY A 82 19.28 12.95 -3.54
C GLY A 82 19.77 14.31 -3.04
N ARG A 83 21.02 14.63 -3.36
CA ARG A 83 21.67 15.88 -2.98
C ARG A 83 21.04 17.06 -3.74
N SER A 84 20.74 18.13 -3.02
CA SER A 84 20.22 19.39 -3.58
C SER A 84 20.91 20.57 -2.90
N THR A 85 21.07 21.66 -3.65
CA THR A 85 21.48 22.98 -3.13
C THR A 85 20.27 23.89 -2.86
N ARG A 86 19.05 23.41 -3.13
CA ARG A 86 17.79 24.11 -2.87
C ARG A 86 17.03 23.45 -1.72
N GLY A 87 16.15 24.21 -1.09
CA GLY A 87 15.24 23.68 -0.07
C GLY A 87 14.18 22.72 -0.63
N LEU A 88 13.56 21.96 0.27
CA LEU A 88 12.37 21.16 0.00
C LEU A 88 11.14 21.92 0.50
N GLN A 89 10.22 22.24 -0.42
CA GLN A 89 8.97 22.95 -0.14
C GLN A 89 7.80 22.06 -0.58
N SER A 90 7.75 20.84 -0.03
CA SER A 90 6.75 19.86 -0.39
C SER A 90 5.75 19.65 0.73
N MET A 91 4.50 19.37 0.36
CA MET A 91 3.46 18.89 1.26
C MET A 91 3.10 17.49 0.79
N PRO A 92 3.60 16.42 1.43
CA PRO A 92 3.34 15.07 0.98
C PRO A 92 1.85 14.74 0.93
N LEU A 93 1.43 14.04 -0.11
CA LEU A 93 0.09 13.47 -0.22
C LEU A 93 0.15 11.98 0.07
N VAL A 94 -0.91 11.43 0.66
CA VAL A 94 -1.02 9.99 0.91
C VAL A 94 -2.35 9.51 0.36
N ALA A 95 -2.31 8.49 -0.48
CA ALA A 95 -3.49 7.82 -1.01
C ALA A 95 -3.25 6.31 -1.06
N ASP A 96 -4.14 5.53 -0.44
CA ASP A 96 -4.10 4.07 -0.50
C ASP A 96 -2.74 3.49 -0.02
N GLY A 97 -2.14 4.11 1.00
CA GLY A 97 -0.85 3.71 1.58
C GLY A 97 0.38 4.13 0.76
N VAL A 98 0.22 4.85 -0.34
CA VAL A 98 1.34 5.41 -1.12
C VAL A 98 1.54 6.88 -0.76
N LEU A 99 2.77 7.24 -0.41
CA LEU A 99 3.18 8.61 -0.11
C LEU A 99 3.81 9.25 -1.35
N TYR A 100 3.26 10.38 -1.77
CA TYR A 100 3.74 11.16 -2.92
C TYR A 100 4.30 12.48 -2.44
N TYR A 101 5.49 12.85 -2.91
CA TYR A 101 6.04 14.17 -2.63
C TYR A 101 6.97 14.66 -3.74
N THR A 102 7.24 15.96 -3.71
CA THR A 102 8.10 16.66 -4.67
C THR A 102 9.46 17.00 -4.05
N GLY A 103 10.52 16.73 -4.80
CA GLY A 103 11.88 17.16 -4.49
C GLY A 103 12.22 18.50 -5.14
N SER A 104 13.45 18.97 -4.90
CA SER A 104 14.01 20.07 -5.69
C SER A 104 14.05 19.72 -7.19
N TYR A 105 14.05 20.74 -8.05
CA TYR A 105 14.05 20.59 -9.51
C TYR A 105 12.85 19.80 -10.05
N SER A 106 11.70 19.94 -9.39
CA SER A 106 10.43 19.33 -9.82
C SER A 106 10.48 17.79 -9.93
N ARG A 107 11.41 17.15 -9.23
CA ARG A 107 11.45 15.69 -9.09
C ARG A 107 10.22 15.23 -8.31
N VAL A 108 9.66 14.09 -8.67
CA VAL A 108 8.50 13.50 -7.98
C VAL A 108 8.87 12.10 -7.52
N PHE A 109 8.45 11.74 -6.32
CA PHE A 109 8.66 10.43 -5.74
C PHE A 109 7.33 9.86 -5.26
N ALA A 110 7.11 8.57 -5.51
CA ALA A 110 6.09 7.78 -4.87
C ALA A 110 6.76 6.70 -4.02
N LEU A 111 6.43 6.67 -2.74
CA LEU A 111 6.99 5.75 -1.76
C LEU A 111 5.89 4.86 -1.18
N ASN A 112 6.24 3.64 -0.80
CA ASN A 112 5.42 2.87 0.12
C ASN A 112 5.39 3.60 1.48
N GLY A 113 4.21 4.00 1.95
CA GLY A 113 4.06 4.80 3.17
C GLY A 113 4.47 4.08 4.45
N ALA A 114 4.45 2.76 4.46
CA ALA A 114 4.86 1.96 5.62
C ALA A 114 6.37 1.72 5.68
N THR A 115 7.03 1.51 4.53
CA THR A 115 8.45 1.12 4.47
C THR A 115 9.39 2.25 4.05
N GLY A 116 8.88 3.27 3.36
CA GLY A 116 9.69 4.34 2.74
C GLY A 116 10.38 3.92 1.44
N GLU A 117 10.14 2.70 0.95
CA GLU A 117 10.72 2.22 -0.31
C GLU A 117 10.14 2.97 -1.51
N VAL A 118 11.01 3.34 -2.45
CA VAL A 118 10.61 4.01 -3.69
C VAL A 118 9.86 3.03 -4.59
N ILE A 119 8.59 3.34 -4.89
CA ILE A 119 7.78 2.61 -5.87
C ILE A 119 8.17 3.09 -7.27
N TRP A 120 8.19 4.40 -7.46
CA TRP A 120 8.64 5.04 -8.70
C TRP A 120 9.10 6.47 -8.43
N SER A 121 9.82 7.02 -9.41
CA SER A 121 10.29 8.40 -9.37
C SER A 121 10.26 9.02 -10.77
N TYR A 122 9.97 10.31 -10.85
CA TYR A 122 9.96 11.09 -12.08
C TYR A 122 10.88 12.29 -11.98
N PHE A 123 11.69 12.50 -13.03
CA PHE A 123 12.67 13.57 -13.13
C PHE A 123 12.43 14.29 -14.46
N PRO A 124 11.92 15.53 -14.43
CA PRO A 124 11.69 16.27 -15.66
C PRO A 124 13.03 16.69 -16.29
N GLU A 125 13.06 16.75 -17.62
CA GLU A 125 14.07 17.50 -18.37
C GLU A 125 13.68 18.98 -18.33
N LEU A 126 14.65 19.85 -17.99
CA LEU A 126 14.46 21.28 -17.82
C LEU A 126 15.32 22.07 -18.81
#